data_AF-A0A2E0Y5F6-F1
#
_entry.id   AF-A0A2E0Y5F6-F1
#
_cell.length_a   1.000
_cell.length_b   1.000
_cell.length_c   1.000
_cell.angle_alpha   90.00
_cell.angle_beta   90.00
_cell.angle_gamma   90.00
#
_symmetry.space_group_name_H-M   'P 1'
#
loop_
_entity.id
_entity.type
_entity.pdbx_description
1 polymer ?
#
loop_
_entity_poly.entity_id
_entity_poly.type
_entity_poly.pdbx_seq_one_letter_code
_entity_poly.pdbx_strand_id
1 'polypeptide(L)'
;MLAVHDLPLGAVPFSHEFAGGAINVVLGRNRSGKTRLSRLLAGLEPAAPGTIQIDGVDVTAAPPGERPVALVYQAFVNYPNLTVFDNIASPLKAR
;
A
#
# COMPACT_ATOMS: atom_id res chain seq x y z
N MET A 1 -9.55 5.24 11.29
CA MET A 1 -10.82 5.87 10.84
C MET A 1 -10.51 6.95 9.82
N LEU A 2 -10.83 6.76 8.53
CA LEU A 2 -10.68 7.81 7.51
C LEU A 2 -11.93 8.70 7.51
N ALA A 3 -11.79 9.95 7.95
CA ALA A 3 -12.76 11.02 7.69
C ALA A 3 -12.21 11.86 6.52
N VAL A 4 -12.93 11.88 5.40
CA VAL A 4 -12.51 12.60 4.18
C VAL A 4 -13.43 13.80 4.01
N HIS A 5 -12.89 15.00 4.24
CA HIS A 5 -13.53 16.26 3.88
C HIS A 5 -12.85 16.80 2.63
N ASP A 6 -13.66 17.11 1.62
CA ASP A 6 -13.35 17.51 0.23
C ASP A 6 -12.72 16.45 -0.69
N LEU A 7 -13.60 15.79 -1.43
CA LEU A 7 -13.27 14.91 -2.55
C LEU A 7 -13.46 15.67 -3.88
N PRO A 8 -12.52 15.58 -4.84
CA PRO A 8 -12.71 16.13 -6.18
C PRO A 8 -13.92 15.46 -6.86
N LEU A 9 -14.62 16.21 -7.74
CA LEU A 9 -15.80 15.75 -8.47
C LEU A 9 -15.55 14.37 -9.13
N GLY A 10 -16.26 13.34 -8.64
CA GLY A 10 -16.16 11.96 -9.11
C GLY A 10 -15.37 11.00 -8.21
N ALA A 11 -14.74 11.48 -7.14
CA ALA A 11 -14.12 10.59 -6.16
C ALA A 11 -15.17 10.02 -5.20
N VAL A 12 -15.16 8.70 -5.05
CA VAL A 12 -16.05 7.98 -4.12
C VAL A 12 -15.33 7.87 -2.79
N PRO A 13 -15.95 8.27 -1.66
CA PRO A 13 -15.35 8.10 -0.35
C PRO A 13 -15.12 6.62 -0.06
N PHE A 14 -13.91 6.29 0.42
CA PHE A 14 -13.53 4.95 0.83
C PHE A 14 -13.10 5.00 2.29
N SER A 15 -13.80 4.26 3.14
CA SER A 15 -13.44 4.08 4.55
C SER A 15 -13.62 2.61 4.90
N HIS A 16 -12.56 2.02 5.45
CA HIS A 16 -12.55 0.63 5.84
C HIS A 16 -11.51 0.39 6.93
N GLU A 17 -11.78 -0.60 7.77
CA GLU A 17 -10.84 -1.13 8.75
C GLU A 17 -10.56 -2.58 8.39
N PHE A 18 -9.29 -2.90 8.20
CA PHE A 18 -8.86 -4.26 7.89
C PHE A 18 -8.55 -4.98 9.21
N ALA A 19 -9.09 -6.18 9.38
CA ALA A 19 -8.86 -6.95 10.60
C ALA A 19 -7.39 -7.40 10.68
N GLY A 20 -6.72 -7.07 11.77
CA GLY A 20 -5.36 -7.52 12.06
C GLY A 20 -5.28 -9.04 12.22
N GLY A 21 -4.21 -9.66 11.73
CA GLY A 21 -4.01 -11.12 11.77
C GLY A 21 -4.92 -11.92 10.84
N ALA A 22 -5.76 -11.27 10.03
CA ALA A 22 -6.65 -11.90 9.08
C ALA A 22 -6.22 -11.67 7.63
N ILE A 23 -6.65 -12.56 6.74
CA ILE A 23 -6.53 -12.36 5.29
C ILE A 23 -7.68 -11.46 4.84
N ASN A 24 -7.36 -10.22 4.48
CA ASN A 24 -8.31 -9.26 3.95
C ASN A 24 -8.27 -9.30 2.42
N VAL A 25 -9.44 -9.42 1.77
CA VAL A 25 -9.53 -9.55 0.30
C VAL A 25 -10.31 -8.37 -0.27
N VAL A 26 -9.70 -7.65 -1.21
CA VAL A 26 -10.34 -6.55 -1.94
C VAL A 26 -10.75 -7.01 -3.33
N LEU A 27 -12.05 -7.10 -3.58
CA LEU A 27 -12.63 -7.56 -4.85
C LEU A 27 -13.27 -6.41 -5.63
N GLY A 28 -13.23 -6.51 -6.96
CA GLY A 28 -13.87 -5.53 -7.85
C GLY A 28 -13.45 -5.72 -9.29
N ARG A 29 -14.17 -5.08 -10.23
CA ARG A 29 -13.87 -5.14 -11.68
C ARG A 29 -12.50 -4.52 -12.00
N ASN A 30 -11.95 -4.78 -13.18
CA ASN A 30 -10.76 -4.07 -13.64
C ASN A 30 -10.97 -2.55 -13.56
N ARG A 31 -9.92 -1.82 -13.15
CA ARG A 31 -9.94 -0.36 -12.90
C ARG A 31 -10.82 0.11 -11.73
N SER A 32 -11.30 -0.78 -10.87
CA SER A 32 -12.03 -0.41 -9.65
C SER A 32 -11.15 0.21 -8.54
N GLY A 33 -9.87 0.53 -8.81
CA GLY A 33 -8.96 1.14 -7.84
C GLY A 33 -8.18 0.16 -6.93
N LYS A 34 -8.27 -1.16 -7.11
CA LYS A 34 -7.56 -2.15 -6.25
C LYS A 34 -6.04 -1.96 -6.22
N THR A 35 -5.41 -1.90 -7.39
CA THR A 35 -3.95 -1.67 -7.51
C THR A 35 -3.56 -0.31 -6.94
N ARG A 36 -4.43 0.69 -7.12
CA ARG A 36 -4.26 2.03 -6.57
C ARG A 36 -4.25 2.02 -5.05
N LEU A 37 -5.24 1.35 -4.44
CA LEU A 37 -5.34 1.17 -3.00
C LEU A 37 -4.09 0.49 -2.44
N SER A 38 -3.62 -0.59 -3.07
CA SER A 38 -2.41 -1.30 -2.68
C SER A 38 -1.17 -0.40 -2.71
N ARG A 39 -0.99 0.41 -3.75
CA ARG A 39 0.12 1.37 -3.85
C ARG A 39 0.00 2.52 -2.85
N LEU A 40 -1.21 3.01 -2.62
CA LEU A 40 -1.49 4.06 -1.64
C LEU A 40 -1.18 3.60 -0.21
N LEU A 41 -1.51 2.35 0.15
CA LEU A 41 -1.12 1.75 1.43
C LEU A 41 0.41 1.67 1.58
N ALA A 42 1.10 1.26 0.52
CA ALA A 42 2.57 1.20 0.47
C ALA A 42 3.27 2.57 0.35
N GLY A 43 2.54 3.68 0.23
CA GLY A 43 3.09 5.04 0.10
C GLY A 43 3.64 5.38 -1.30
N LEU A 44 3.39 4.52 -2.30
CA LEU A 44 3.90 4.68 -3.66
C LEU A 44 3.03 5.58 -4.54
N GLU A 45 1.84 5.94 -4.05
CA GLU A 45 1.01 7.00 -4.61
C GLU A 45 0.83 8.08 -3.55
N PRO A 46 0.78 9.37 -3.96
CA PRO A 46 0.52 10.46 -3.03
C PRO A 46 -0.83 10.26 -2.34
N ALA A 47 -0.88 10.55 -1.05
CA ALA A 47 -2.11 10.46 -0.28
C ALA A 47 -3.18 11.35 -0.92
N ALA A 48 -4.33 10.74 -1.22
CA ALA A 48 -5.56 11.50 -1.42
C ALA A 48 -5.96 12.17 -0.09
N PRO A 49 -6.87 13.16 -0.09
CA PRO A 49 -7.43 13.70 1.14
C PRO A 49 -7.91 12.56 2.05
N GLY A 50 -7.50 12.56 3.33
CA GLY A 50 -7.81 11.49 4.29
C GLY A 50 -6.62 11.09 5.18
N THR A 51 -6.79 9.98 5.93
CA THR A 51 -5.82 9.52 6.95
C THR A 51 -5.58 8.01 6.91
N ILE A 52 -4.36 7.56 6.63
CA ILE A 52 -4.01 6.14 6.69
C ILE A 52 -3.40 5.85 8.06
N GLN A 53 -3.97 4.89 8.79
CA GLN A 53 -3.43 4.42 10.06
C GLN A 53 -3.05 2.95 9.98
N ILE A 54 -1.89 2.60 10.52
CA ILE A 54 -1.45 1.21 10.70
C ILE A 54 -1.10 1.04 12.17
N ASP A 55 -1.71 0.05 12.82
CA ASP A 55 -1.55 -0.19 14.27
C ASP A 55 -1.74 1.06 15.14
N GLY A 56 -2.70 1.92 14.74
CA GLY A 56 -3.01 3.18 15.43
C GLY A 56 -2.07 4.35 15.10
N VAL A 57 -0.99 4.13 14.36
CA VAL A 57 -0.03 5.17 13.95
C VAL A 57 -0.45 5.79 12.62
N ASP A 58 -0.53 7.12 12.55
CA ASP A 58 -0.76 7.84 11.30
C ASP A 58 0.48 7.75 10.39
N VAL A 59 0.30 7.14 9.21
CA VAL A 59 1.33 6.96 8.18
C VAL A 59 1.00 7.72 6.90
N THR A 60 0.02 8.63 6.93
CA THR A 60 -0.50 9.33 5.76
C THR A 60 0.61 10.03 4.96
N ALA A 61 1.52 10.71 5.68
CA ALA A 61 2.64 11.43 5.09
C ALA A 61 3.96 10.63 5.10
N ALA A 62 3.98 9.42 5.68
CA ALA A 62 5.21 8.62 5.76
C ALA A 62 5.63 8.14 4.34
N PRO A 63 6.92 8.26 3.98
CA PRO A 63 7.42 7.74 2.71
C PRO A 63 7.41 6.21 2.68
N PRO A 64 7.43 5.56 1.50
CA PRO A 64 7.35 4.11 1.36
C PRO A 64 8.30 3.31 2.27
N GLY A 65 9.55 3.75 2.41
CA GLY A 65 10.57 3.05 3.20
C GLY A 65 10.37 3.09 4.71
N GLU A 66 9.53 4.03 5.20
CA GLU A 66 9.20 4.18 6.63
C GLU A 66 7.85 3.54 6.98
N ARG A 67 7.08 3.10 5.97
CA ARG A 67 5.82 2.40 6.21
C ARG A 67 6.09 0.93 6.54
N PRO A 68 5.42 0.37 7.56
CA PRO A 68 5.52 -1.04 7.89
C PRO A 68 4.70 -1.92 6.93
N VAL A 69 4.92 -1.78 5.62
CA VAL A 69 4.16 -2.44 4.55
C VAL A 69 5.13 -3.09 3.57
N ALA A 70 4.96 -4.40 3.36
CA ALA A 70 5.60 -5.11 2.25
C ALA A 70 4.62 -5.20 1.07
N LEU A 71 5.09 -4.87 -0.14
CA LEU A 71 4.29 -4.95 -1.35
C LEU A 71 4.90 -5.93 -2.35
N VAL A 72 4.10 -6.90 -2.79
CA VAL A 72 4.43 -7.80 -3.90
C VAL A 72 3.61 -7.41 -5.12
N TYR A 73 4.28 -7.15 -6.24
CA TYR A 73 3.64 -6.78 -7.49
C TYR A 73 3.09 -8.00 -8.25
N GLN A 74 2.08 -7.77 -9.09
CA GLN A 74 1.52 -8.81 -9.96
C GLN A 74 2.54 -9.36 -10.96
N ALA A 75 3.41 -8.49 -11.48
CA ALA A 75 4.53 -8.90 -12.33
C ALA A 75 5.76 -9.04 -11.44
N PHE A 76 6.35 -10.25 -11.42
CA PHE A 76 7.59 -10.49 -10.70
C PHE A 76 8.73 -9.72 -11.34
N VAL A 77 9.31 -8.79 -10.59
CA VAL A 77 10.55 -8.10 -10.96
C VAL A 77 11.64 -8.62 -10.03
N ASN A 78 12.34 -9.67 -10.47
CA ASN A 78 13.55 -10.13 -9.81
C ASN A 78 14.75 -9.44 -10.45
N TYR A 79 15.83 -9.28 -9.69
CA TYR A 79 17.12 -8.92 -10.23
C TYR A 79 17.69 -10.14 -10.96
N PRO A 80 17.73 -10.14 -12.31
CA PRO A 80 18.04 -11.34 -13.09
C PRO A 80 19.47 -11.84 -12.88
N ASN A 81 20.36 -10.95 -12.44
CA ASN A 81 21.77 -11.23 -12.21
C ASN A 81 22.06 -11.63 -10.75
N LEU A 82 21.03 -11.73 -9.90
CA LEU A 82 21.17 -12.14 -8.51
C LEU A 82 20.66 -13.56 -8.31
N THR A 83 21.30 -14.30 -7.41
CA THR A 83 20.76 -15.59 -6.96
C THR A 83 19.41 -15.41 -6.27
N VAL A 84 18.66 -16.50 -6.07
CA VAL A 84 17.41 -16.45 -5.27
C VAL A 84 17.69 -15.90 -3.87
N PHE A 85 18.77 -16.35 -3.23
CA PHE A 85 19.19 -15.85 -1.92
C PHE A 85 19.46 -14.35 -1.96
N ASP A 86 20.20 -13.87 -2.95
CA ASP A 86 20.53 -12.45 -3.06
C ASP A 86 19.31 -11.57 -3.38
N ASN A 87 18.34 -12.06 -4.15
CA ASN A 87 17.07 -11.37 -4.36
C ASN A 87 16.33 -11.17 -3.02
N ILE A 88 16.18 -12.24 -2.23
CA ILE A 88 15.49 -12.19 -0.93
C ILE A 88 16.27 -11.32 0.08
N ALA A 89 17.61 -11.40 0.07
CA ALA A 89 18.45 -10.63 0.98
C ALA A 89 18.61 -9.15 0.57
N SER A 90 18.29 -8.79 -0.67
CA SER A 90 18.54 -7.43 -1.19
C SER A 90 17.92 -6.31 -0.35
N PRO A 91 16.67 -6.39 0.15
CA PRO A 91 16.10 -5.31 0.97
C PRO A 91 16.75 -5.20 2.36
N LEU A 92 17.41 -6.27 2.83
CA LEU A 92 18.13 -6.29 4.10
C LEU A 92 19.55 -5.72 3.97
N LYS A 93 20.17 -5.88 2.80
CA LYS A 93 21.50 -5.34 2.47
C LYS A 93 21.47 -3.85 2.11
N ALA A 94 20.34 -3.34 1.62
CA ALA A 94 20.19 -1.96 1.15
C ALA A 94 19.91 -0.93 2.28
N ARG A 95 20.13 -1.30 3.54
CA ARG A 95 19.98 -0.42 4.71
C ARG A 95 21.26 0.34 5.01
#